data_AF-A0A8T6T841-F1
#
_entry.id   AF-A0A8T6T841-F1
#
_cell.length_a   1.000
_cell.length_b   1.000
_cell.length_c   1.000
_cell.angle_alpha   90.00
_cell.angle_beta   90.00
_cell.angle_gamma   90.00
#
_symmetry.space_group_name_H-M   'P 1'
#
loop_
_entity.id
_entity.type
_entity.pdbx_description
1 polymer ?
#
loop_
_entity_poly.entity_id
_entity_poly.type
_entity_poly.pdbx_seq_one_letter_code
_entity_poly.pdbx_strand_id
1 'polypeptide(L)'
;FFIGMAFAETRITDRLQLRLLSFRDAFVAIFFVTFGLQIALDSLAEAVGPIVMGISFVLVNEMFLVSSVGYLLGFNSRGAASLGASLLGRGGDSILFASIGGGLTNPDGTKMLPKADQLYPFSGGLSLVTNFMVPVAIRKSVTMAVGLGHALPRWLIFTG
;
A
#
# COMPACT_ATOMS: atom_id res chain seq x y z
N PHE A 1 6.86 15.42 1.58
CA PHE A 1 7.55 14.93 0.37
C PHE A 1 8.33 16.04 -0.33
N PHE A 2 7.67 17.05 -0.93
CA PHE A 2 8.34 18.11 -1.71
C PHE A 2 9.44 18.89 -0.97
N ILE A 3 9.20 19.31 0.28
CA ILE A 3 10.23 19.96 1.09
C ILE A 3 11.46 19.05 1.25
N GLY A 4 11.25 17.76 1.49
CA GLY A 4 12.35 16.79 1.61
C GLY A 4 13.15 16.64 0.32
N MET A 5 12.49 16.62 -0.84
CA MET A 5 13.18 16.61 -2.14
C MET A 5 13.97 17.90 -2.37
N ALA A 6 13.40 19.06 -2.05
CA ALA A 6 14.07 20.35 -2.21
C ALA A 6 15.36 20.44 -1.38
N PHE A 7 15.39 19.81 -0.20
CA PHE A 7 16.58 19.77 0.64
C PHE A 7 17.50 18.57 0.37
N ALA A 8 17.09 17.57 -0.43
CA ALA A 8 17.81 16.30 -0.57
C ALA A 8 19.26 16.45 -1.05
N GLU A 9 19.54 17.39 -1.94
CA GLU A 9 20.87 17.64 -2.51
C GLU A 9 21.68 18.72 -1.75
N THR A 10 21.18 19.18 -0.60
CA THR A 10 21.86 20.22 0.17
C THR A 10 22.92 19.65 1.11
N ARG A 11 23.93 20.46 1.45
CA ARG A 11 24.96 20.06 2.43
C ARG A 11 24.42 19.83 3.85
N ILE A 12 23.16 20.22 4.11
CA ILE A 12 22.52 20.07 5.42
C ILE A 12 21.65 18.80 5.52
N THR A 13 21.50 18.03 4.44
CA THR A 13 20.63 16.84 4.40
C THR A 13 20.90 15.87 5.55
N ASP A 14 22.16 15.51 5.79
CA ASP A 14 22.51 14.52 6.81
C ASP A 14 22.10 14.96 8.22
N ARG A 15 22.33 16.25 8.53
CA ARG A 15 21.94 16.84 9.82
C ARG A 15 20.42 16.92 9.97
N LEU A 16 19.73 17.24 8.88
CA LEU A 16 18.26 17.31 8.84
C LEU A 16 17.67 15.91 9.02
N GLN A 17 18.17 14.92 8.29
CA GLN A 17 17.73 13.52 8.37
C GLN A 17 17.90 12.97 9.78
N LEU A 18 19.08 13.12 10.39
CA LEU A 18 19.33 12.62 11.74
C LEU A 18 18.34 13.17 12.78
N ARG A 19 17.98 14.45 12.67
CA ARG A 19 16.97 15.05 13.56
C ARG A 19 15.56 14.56 13.22
N LEU A 20 15.22 14.49 11.94
CA LEU A 20 13.90 14.08 11.49
C LEU A 20 13.62 12.59 11.71
N LEU A 21 14.64 11.73 11.80
CA LEU A 21 14.48 10.30 12.09
C LEU A 21 13.77 10.08 13.43
N SER A 22 14.21 10.74 14.50
CA SER A 22 13.57 10.61 15.82
C SER A 22 12.13 11.10 15.82
N PHE A 23 11.85 12.22 15.13
CA PHE A 23 10.48 12.72 14.99
C PHE A 23 9.63 11.77 14.16
N ARG A 24 10.15 11.26 13.04
CA ARG A 24 9.46 10.29 12.19
C ARG A 24 9.03 9.08 13.01
N ASP A 25 9.95 8.50 13.79
CA ASP A 25 9.67 7.29 14.56
C ASP A 25 8.64 7.56 15.67
N ALA A 26 8.72 8.72 16.33
CA ALA A 26 7.72 9.15 17.32
C ALA A 26 6.33 9.35 16.68
N PHE A 27 6.24 10.04 15.54
CA PHE A 27 4.96 10.25 14.85
C PHE A 27 4.37 8.95 14.32
N VAL A 28 5.21 8.06 13.79
CA VAL A 28 4.79 6.72 13.35
C VAL A 28 4.22 5.94 14.54
N ALA A 29 4.89 5.96 15.69
CA ALA A 29 4.38 5.30 16.90
C ALA A 29 3.04 5.88 17.37
N ILE A 30 2.94 7.21 17.48
CA ILE A 30 1.68 7.89 17.88
C ILE A 30 0.56 7.58 16.90
N PHE A 31 0.84 7.62 15.59
CA PHE A 31 -0.11 7.30 14.55
C PHE A 31 -0.65 5.88 14.71
N PHE A 32 0.23 4.88 14.78
CA PHE A 32 -0.19 3.48 14.87
C PHE A 32 -0.87 3.13 16.20
N VAL A 33 -0.46 3.73 17.32
CA VAL A 33 -1.14 3.55 18.61
C VAL A 33 -2.53 4.16 18.57
N THR A 34 -2.65 5.42 18.13
CA THR A 34 -3.94 6.12 18.04
C THR A 34 -4.90 5.40 17.09
N PHE A 35 -4.39 5.03 15.91
CA PHE A 35 -5.13 4.26 14.92
C PHE A 35 -5.54 2.89 15.48
N GLY A 36 -4.61 2.15 16.08
CA GLY A 36 -4.88 0.83 16.64
C GLY A 36 -5.96 0.84 17.72
N LEU A 37 -6.00 1.90 18.54
CA LEU A 37 -7.05 2.11 19.55
C LEU A 37 -8.42 2.47 18.95
N GLN A 38 -8.47 3.03 17.73
CA GLN A 38 -9.72 3.36 17.04
C GLN A 38 -10.35 2.15 16.31
N ILE A 39 -9.64 1.02 16.18
CA ILE A 39 -10.19 -0.19 15.56
C ILE A 39 -11.14 -0.87 16.56
N ALA A 40 -12.45 -0.67 16.37
CA ALA A 40 -13.46 -1.47 17.05
C ALA A 40 -13.52 -2.88 16.46
N LEU A 41 -13.31 -3.91 17.30
CA LEU A 41 -13.33 -5.32 16.86
C LEU A 41 -14.69 -5.75 16.30
N ASP A 42 -15.78 -5.20 16.84
CA ASP A 42 -17.14 -5.52 16.38
C ASP A 42 -17.38 -5.02 14.95
N SER A 43 -16.99 -3.76 14.66
CA SER A 43 -17.07 -3.17 13.33
C SER A 43 -16.12 -3.85 12.33
N LEU A 44 -15.02 -4.43 12.82
CA LEU A 44 -14.10 -5.19 11.98
C LEU A 44 -14.75 -6.49 11.49
N ALA A 45 -15.54 -7.18 12.32
CA ALA A 45 -16.25 -8.41 11.95
C ALA A 45 -17.23 -8.17 10.79
N GLU A 46 -17.96 -7.05 10.81
CA GLU A 46 -18.87 -6.65 9.72
C GLU A 46 -18.11 -6.30 8.43
N ALA A 47 -16.88 -5.78 8.56
CA ALA A 47 -16.04 -5.38 7.44
C ALA A 47 -15.21 -6.53 6.83
N VAL A 48 -15.24 -7.74 7.39
CA VAL A 48 -14.42 -8.88 6.91
C VAL A 48 -14.66 -9.19 5.43
N GLY A 49 -15.92 -9.25 5.01
CA GLY A 49 -16.27 -9.53 3.60
C GLY A 49 -15.62 -8.53 2.64
N PRO A 50 -15.87 -7.22 2.80
CA PRO A 50 -15.17 -6.18 2.05
C PRO A 50 -13.66 -6.26 2.14
N ILE A 51 -13.08 -6.50 3.33
CA ILE A 51 -11.62 -6.58 3.53
C ILE A 51 -11.02 -7.71 2.67
N VAL A 52 -11.58 -8.91 2.71
CA VAL A 52 -11.09 -10.06 1.94
C VAL A 52 -11.19 -9.81 0.43
N MET A 53 -12.28 -9.19 -0.02
CA MET A 53 -12.45 -8.77 -1.41
C MET A 53 -11.38 -7.75 -1.81
N GLY A 54 -11.15 -6.74 -0.97
CA GLY A 54 -10.15 -5.71 -1.19
C GLY A 54 -8.73 -6.27 -1.25
N ILE A 55 -8.38 -7.17 -0.33
CA ILE A 55 -7.07 -7.86 -0.31
C ILE A 55 -6.88 -8.62 -1.62
N SER A 56 -7.88 -9.41 -2.02
CA SER A 56 -7.83 -10.20 -3.25
C SER A 56 -7.65 -9.31 -4.48
N PHE A 57 -8.40 -8.20 -4.54
CA PHE A 57 -8.29 -7.22 -5.61
C PHE A 57 -6.91 -6.56 -5.66
N VAL A 58 -6.37 -6.11 -4.52
CA VAL A 58 -5.04 -5.52 -4.43
C VAL A 58 -3.97 -6.53 -4.87
N LEU A 59 -4.05 -7.77 -4.38
CA LEU A 59 -3.12 -8.82 -4.78
C LEU A 59 -3.11 -9.01 -6.30
N VAL A 60 -4.28 -9.11 -6.92
CA VAL A 60 -4.37 -9.29 -8.37
C VAL A 60 -3.86 -8.05 -9.11
N ASN A 61 -4.28 -6.85 -8.69
CA ASN A 61 -3.85 -5.60 -9.32
C ASN A 61 -2.33 -5.45 -9.30
N GLU A 62 -1.70 -5.58 -8.15
CA GLU A 62 -0.26 -5.34 -8.02
C GLU A 62 0.56 -6.47 -8.65
N MET A 63 0.18 -7.74 -8.43
CA MET A 63 0.91 -8.89 -8.97
C MET A 63 0.81 -9.02 -10.48
N PHE A 64 -0.33 -8.61 -11.08
CA PHE A 64 -0.55 -8.78 -12.51
C PHE A 64 -0.48 -7.47 -13.26
N LEU A 65 -1.29 -6.47 -12.92
CA LEU A 65 -1.33 -5.22 -13.69
C LEU A 65 -0.04 -4.42 -13.54
N VAL A 66 0.41 -4.19 -12.31
CA VAL A 66 1.63 -3.40 -12.07
C VAL A 66 2.87 -4.13 -12.56
N SER A 67 2.96 -5.44 -12.34
CA SER A 67 4.04 -6.24 -12.94
C SER A 67 4.00 -6.25 -14.46
N SER A 68 2.83 -6.31 -15.10
CA SER A 68 2.72 -6.24 -16.56
C SER A 68 3.18 -4.88 -17.08
N VAL A 69 2.77 -3.79 -16.43
CA VAL A 69 3.24 -2.44 -16.76
C VAL A 69 4.76 -2.35 -16.57
N GLY A 70 5.31 -2.86 -15.47
CA GLY A 70 6.76 -2.92 -15.25
C GLY A 70 7.49 -3.66 -16.37
N TYR A 71 6.94 -4.77 -16.83
CA TYR A 71 7.50 -5.51 -17.96
C TYR A 71 7.46 -4.71 -19.27
N LEU A 72 6.33 -4.06 -19.57
CA LEU A 72 6.18 -3.19 -20.75
C LEU A 72 7.11 -1.97 -20.72
N LEU A 73 7.51 -1.52 -19.53
CA LEU A 73 8.51 -0.46 -19.33
C LEU A 73 9.96 -0.93 -19.52
N GLY A 74 10.18 -2.21 -19.87
CA GLY A 74 11.50 -2.77 -20.18
C GLY A 74 12.20 -3.44 -18.99
N PHE A 75 11.53 -3.63 -17.85
CA PHE A 75 12.10 -4.44 -16.78
C PHE A 75 12.08 -5.92 -17.16
N ASN A 76 13.14 -6.66 -16.79
CA ASN A 76 13.12 -8.11 -16.92
C ASN A 76 11.98 -8.71 -16.08
N SER A 77 11.52 -9.93 -16.42
CA SER A 77 10.36 -10.55 -15.77
C SER A 77 10.47 -10.63 -14.24
N ARG A 78 11.69 -10.80 -13.71
CA ARG A 78 11.97 -10.84 -12.28
C ARG A 78 11.83 -9.46 -11.62
N GLY A 79 12.35 -8.43 -12.27
CA GLY A 79 12.23 -7.04 -11.84
C GLY A 79 10.78 -6.58 -11.86
N ALA A 80 10.07 -6.87 -12.96
CA ALA A 80 8.65 -6.58 -13.10
C ALA A 80 7.78 -7.24 -12.01
N ALA A 81 8.00 -8.52 -11.71
CA ALA A 81 7.30 -9.19 -10.61
C ALA A 81 7.67 -8.62 -9.23
N SER A 82 8.94 -8.27 -9.03
CA SER A 82 9.39 -7.64 -7.79
C SER A 82 8.80 -6.23 -7.58
N LEU A 83 8.59 -5.47 -8.67
CA LEU A 83 7.94 -4.15 -8.62
C LEU A 83 6.51 -4.28 -8.10
N GLY A 84 5.71 -5.17 -8.71
CA GLY A 84 4.35 -5.45 -8.23
C GLY A 84 4.34 -5.91 -6.77
N ALA A 85 5.27 -6.78 -6.38
CA ALA A 85 5.35 -7.25 -4.99
C ALA A 85 5.74 -6.19 -3.98
N SER A 86 6.56 -5.21 -4.37
CA SER A 86 6.94 -4.10 -3.50
C SER A 86 5.79 -3.12 -3.24
N LEU A 87 4.79 -3.07 -4.13
CA LEU A 87 3.67 -2.13 -4.08
C LEU A 87 2.40 -2.71 -3.44
N LEU A 88 2.44 -3.96 -2.99
CA LEU A 88 1.34 -4.59 -2.27
C LEU A 88 1.01 -3.90 -0.95
N GLY A 89 2.02 -3.44 -0.22
CA GLY A 89 1.86 -2.91 1.13
C GLY A 89 1.04 -1.63 1.12
N ARG A 90 -0.11 -1.65 1.81
CA ARG A 90 -0.89 -0.44 2.06
C ARG A 90 -0.58 0.09 3.47
N GLY A 91 -0.43 1.41 3.57
CA GLY A 91 0.11 2.07 4.75
C GLY A 91 -0.90 2.97 5.46
N GLY A 92 -0.34 3.91 6.24
CA GLY A 92 -1.10 4.92 6.97
C GLY A 92 -1.78 5.96 6.06
N ASP A 93 -1.34 6.08 4.82
CA ASP A 93 -1.97 6.87 3.77
C ASP A 93 -3.38 6.36 3.44
N SER A 94 -3.56 5.05 3.33
CA SER A 94 -4.89 4.44 3.10
C SER A 94 -5.83 4.70 4.28
N ILE A 95 -5.32 4.67 5.51
CA ILE A 95 -6.10 4.95 6.73
C ILE A 95 -6.46 6.44 6.78
N LEU A 96 -5.52 7.33 6.44
CA LEU A 96 -5.76 8.75 6.35
C LEU A 96 -6.89 9.07 5.38
N PHE A 97 -6.89 8.46 4.18
CA PHE A 97 -7.97 8.63 3.22
C PHE A 97 -9.32 8.11 3.72
N ALA A 98 -9.33 6.98 4.43
CA ALA A 98 -10.55 6.47 5.07
C ALA A 98 -11.09 7.40 6.15
N SER A 99 -10.20 8.03 6.95
CA SER A 99 -10.58 9.03 7.95
C SER A 99 -11.18 10.27 7.32
N ILE A 100 -10.56 10.78 6.25
CA ILE A 100 -11.05 11.97 5.54
C ILE A 100 -12.41 11.64 4.91
N GLY A 101 -12.51 10.51 4.20
CA GLY A 101 -13.76 10.07 3.58
C GLY A 101 -14.88 9.88 4.60
N GLY A 102 -14.61 9.18 5.71
CA GLY A 102 -15.60 8.95 6.76
C GLY A 102 -16.08 10.23 7.46
N GLY A 103 -15.24 11.27 7.49
CA GLY A 103 -15.58 12.58 8.06
C GLY A 103 -16.35 13.51 7.11
N LEU A 104 -16.53 13.14 5.83
CA LEU A 104 -17.26 13.97 4.87
C LEU A 104 -18.76 14.00 5.21
N THR A 105 -19.26 15.21 5.48
CA THR A 105 -20.63 15.47 5.90
C THR A 105 -21.29 16.45 4.92
N ASN A 106 -22.53 16.17 4.53
CA ASN A 106 -23.37 17.07 3.74
C ASN A 106 -23.69 18.36 4.52
N PRO A 107 -24.10 19.44 3.82
CA PRO A 107 -24.61 20.65 4.48
C PRO A 107 -25.75 20.38 5.48
N ASP A 108 -26.50 19.30 5.28
CA ASP A 108 -27.61 18.85 6.14
C ASP A 108 -27.14 18.03 7.37
N GLY A 109 -25.83 17.89 7.60
CA GLY A 109 -25.28 17.13 8.72
C GLY A 109 -25.29 15.60 8.55
N THR A 110 -25.77 15.09 7.41
CA THR A 110 -25.77 13.65 7.08
C THR A 110 -24.41 13.23 6.48
N LYS A 111 -23.97 12.00 6.76
CA LYS A 111 -22.73 11.47 6.18
C LYS A 111 -22.86 11.37 4.66
N MET A 112 -21.85 11.83 3.92
CA MET A 112 -21.87 11.80 2.44
C MET A 112 -21.78 10.38 1.88
N LEU A 113 -21.07 9.50 2.57
CA LEU A 113 -20.78 8.15 2.10
C LEU A 113 -21.69 7.12 2.81
N PRO A 114 -22.33 6.23 2.05
CA PRO A 114 -22.98 5.07 2.64
C PRO A 114 -21.93 4.21 3.35
N LYS A 115 -22.23 3.79 4.59
CA LYS A 115 -21.32 2.98 5.43
C LYS A 115 -19.96 3.63 5.72
N ALA A 116 -19.93 4.96 5.87
CA ALA A 116 -18.74 5.72 6.27
C ALA A 116 -18.01 5.15 7.51
N ASP A 117 -18.75 4.58 8.47
CA ASP A 117 -18.20 3.99 9.70
C ASP A 117 -17.35 2.74 9.45
N GLN A 118 -17.60 2.04 8.34
CA GLN A 118 -16.86 0.81 8.00
C GLN A 118 -15.56 1.11 7.25
N LEU A 119 -15.35 2.34 6.75
CA LEU A 119 -14.15 2.70 5.99
C LEU A 119 -12.87 2.61 6.82
N TYR A 120 -12.96 3.03 8.08
CA TYR A 120 -11.81 3.04 9.00
C TYR A 120 -11.31 1.62 9.33
N PRO A 121 -12.16 0.69 9.83
CA PRO A 121 -11.73 -0.69 10.07
C PRO A 121 -11.39 -1.44 8.77
N PHE A 122 -12.07 -1.14 7.65
CA PHE A 122 -11.75 -1.72 6.36
C PHE A 122 -10.32 -1.39 5.91
N SER A 123 -9.98 -0.10 5.88
CA SER A 123 -8.65 0.36 5.46
C SER A 123 -7.56 -0.15 6.40
N GLY A 124 -7.86 -0.15 7.69
CA GLY A 124 -7.00 -0.71 8.71
C GLY A 124 -6.66 -2.18 8.52
N GLY A 125 -7.69 -3.03 8.39
CA GLY A 125 -7.53 -4.46 8.18
C GLY A 125 -6.82 -4.78 6.87
N LEU A 126 -7.18 -4.09 5.78
CA LEU A 126 -6.51 -4.21 4.49
C LEU A 126 -5.01 -3.90 4.59
N SER A 127 -4.64 -2.76 5.19
CA SER A 127 -3.24 -2.34 5.35
C SER A 127 -2.43 -3.31 6.19
N LEU A 128 -2.97 -3.80 7.32
CA LEU A 128 -2.28 -4.78 8.15
C LEU A 128 -2.00 -6.08 7.39
N VAL A 129 -3.01 -6.66 6.73
CA VAL A 129 -2.86 -7.93 6.02
C VAL A 129 -1.93 -7.79 4.83
N THR A 130 -2.15 -6.78 3.98
CA THR A 130 -1.32 -6.56 2.79
C THR A 130 0.15 -6.32 3.16
N ASN A 131 0.43 -5.53 4.19
CA ASN A 131 1.80 -5.29 4.64
C ASN A 131 2.48 -6.55 5.19
N PHE A 132 1.72 -7.41 5.89
CA PHE A 132 2.23 -8.72 6.32
C PHE A 132 2.51 -9.66 5.14
N MET A 133 1.76 -9.54 4.05
CA MET A 133 1.94 -10.35 2.84
C MET A 133 3.13 -9.89 1.97
N VAL A 134 3.53 -8.62 2.02
CA VAL A 134 4.67 -8.06 1.25
C VAL A 134 5.94 -8.92 1.33
N PRO A 135 6.51 -9.27 2.50
CA PRO A 135 7.76 -10.04 2.55
C PRO A 135 7.62 -11.43 1.92
N VAL A 136 6.45 -12.05 2.06
CA VAL A 136 6.15 -13.35 1.42
C VAL A 136 6.04 -13.18 -0.10
N ALA A 137 5.33 -12.13 -0.55
CA ALA A 137 5.16 -11.82 -1.94
C ALA A 137 6.48 -11.48 -2.63
N ILE A 138 7.36 -10.71 -2.01
CA ILE A 138 8.71 -10.41 -2.55
C ILE A 138 9.56 -11.68 -2.65
N ARG A 139 9.50 -12.57 -1.65
CA ARG A 139 10.24 -13.85 -1.72
C ARG A 139 9.72 -14.75 -2.85
N LYS A 140 8.40 -14.80 -3.05
CA LYS A 140 7.75 -15.64 -4.06
C LYS A 140 7.67 -14.99 -5.45
N SER A 141 7.82 -13.68 -5.56
CA SER A 141 7.71 -12.94 -6.84
C SER A 141 8.76 -13.40 -7.84
N VAL A 142 9.94 -13.81 -7.36
CA VAL A 142 10.97 -14.41 -8.19
C VAL A 142 10.51 -15.73 -8.82
N THR A 143 9.86 -16.60 -8.05
CA THR A 143 9.30 -17.86 -8.57
C THR A 143 8.13 -17.58 -9.51
N MET A 144 7.30 -16.59 -9.18
CA MET A 144 6.18 -16.16 -10.00
C MET A 144 6.64 -15.59 -11.35
N ALA A 145 7.76 -14.86 -11.38
CA ALA A 145 8.38 -14.35 -12.59
C ALA A 145 8.89 -15.46 -13.52
N VAL A 146 9.48 -16.52 -12.95
CA VAL A 146 9.94 -17.69 -13.72
C VAL A 146 8.76 -18.46 -14.30
N GLY A 147 7.68 -18.64 -13.52
CA GLY A 147 6.45 -19.29 -13.97
C GLY A 147 5.71 -18.51 -15.06
N LEU A 148 5.56 -17.20 -14.89
CA LEU A 148 4.96 -16.31 -15.90
C LEU A 148 5.84 -16.18 -17.15
N GLY A 149 7.17 -16.28 -17.01
CA GLY A 149 8.10 -16.31 -18.14
C GLY A 149 7.86 -17.48 -19.11
N HIS A 150 7.26 -18.59 -18.66
CA HIS A 150 6.86 -19.69 -19.54
C HIS A 150 5.54 -19.43 -20.29
N ALA A 151 4.68 -18.56 -19.76
CA ALA A 151 3.40 -18.20 -20.38
C ALA A 151 3.52 -16.98 -21.32
N LEU A 152 4.58 -16.18 -21.19
CA LEU A 152 4.81 -15.02 -22.02
C LEU A 152 5.33 -15.44 -23.41
N PRO A 153 4.65 -15.04 -24.49
CA PRO A 153 5.05 -15.42 -25.83
C PRO A 153 6.36 -14.73 -26.25
N ARG A 154 7.21 -15.46 -26.98
CA ARG A 154 8.59 -15.08 -27.34
C ARG A 154 8.79 -13.71 -28.00
N TRP A 155 7.73 -13.09 -28.53
CA TRP A 155 7.78 -11.76 -29.17
C TRP A 155 7.82 -10.58 -28.19
N LEU A 156 7.49 -10.81 -26.92
CA LEU A 156 7.57 -9.81 -25.84
C LEU A 156 8.88 -9.89 -25.05
N ILE A 157 9.65 -10.96 -25.24
CA ILE A 157 11.01 -11.12 -24.71
C ILE A 157 11.92 -10.18 -25.52
N PHE A 158 11.91 -8.90 -25.16
CA PHE A 158 12.90 -7.96 -25.64
C PHE A 158 14.25 -8.41 -25.07
N THR A 159 15.01 -9.05 -25.94
CA THR A 159 16.39 -9.44 -25.76
C THR A 159 17.21 -8.26 -25.26
N GLY A 160 17.87 -8.47 -24.12
CA GLY A 160 18.91 -7.63 -23.52
C GLY A 160 19.61 -8.46 -22.46
#